data_AF-A0A1B3XSJ7-F1
#
_entry.id   AF-A0A1B3XSJ7-F1
#
_cell.length_a   1.000
_cell.length_b   1.000
_cell.length_c   1.000
_cell.angle_alpha   90.00
_cell.angle_beta   90.00
_cell.angle_gamma   90.00
#
_symmetry.space_group_name_H-M   'P 1'
#
loop_
_entity.id
_entity.type
_entity.pdbx_description
1 polymer ?
#
loop_
_entity_poly.entity_id
_entity_poly.type
_entity_poly.pdbx_seq_one_letter_code
_entity_poly.pdbx_strand_id
1 'polypeptide(L)'
;MAINYRAFSTSAFYEDLGIFRLIQLIQHDQGTAHFIEDYLSPLISYDKEYGTELLLTLAKYFELDRSKKLTAHKLHVVRQTLYHRLEKIKKILDFDFDMPENRLNVEIALKAYQLKQQVGVPAK
;
A
#
# COMPACT_ATOMS: atom_id res chain seq x y z
N MET A 1 -33.73 -14.56 -29.02
CA MET A 1 -32.70 -13.59 -28.57
C MET A 1 -32.51 -13.81 -27.07
N ALA A 2 -31.58 -14.68 -26.69
CA ALA A 2 -31.22 -14.92 -25.28
C ALA A 2 -29.75 -14.54 -25.14
N ILE A 3 -29.47 -13.44 -24.44
CA ILE A 3 -28.10 -13.02 -24.14
C ILE A 3 -27.64 -13.89 -22.98
N ASN A 4 -26.79 -14.87 -23.30
CA ASN A 4 -26.04 -15.64 -22.32
C ASN A 4 -25.18 -14.69 -21.48
N TYR A 5 -25.53 -14.52 -20.21
CA TYR A 5 -24.58 -14.03 -19.21
C TYR A 5 -23.53 -15.12 -19.02
N ARG A 6 -22.38 -14.98 -19.71
CA ARG A 6 -21.18 -15.73 -19.35
C ARG A 6 -20.89 -15.40 -17.90
N ALA A 7 -20.97 -16.41 -17.04
CA ALA A 7 -20.42 -16.36 -15.71
C ALA A 7 -18.99 -15.83 -15.82
N PHE A 8 -18.74 -14.66 -15.23
CA PHE A 8 -17.37 -14.21 -14.97
C PHE A 8 -16.74 -15.30 -14.10
N SER A 9 -15.86 -16.09 -14.69
CA SER A 9 -15.11 -17.11 -13.97
C SER A 9 -14.20 -16.40 -12.97
N THR A 10 -14.58 -16.42 -11.70
CA THR A 10 -13.82 -15.90 -10.54
C THR A 10 -12.35 -16.36 -10.54
N SER A 11 -12.07 -17.47 -11.22
CA SER A 11 -10.73 -18.05 -11.41
C SER A 11 -9.75 -17.13 -12.15
N ALA A 12 -10.17 -16.41 -13.20
CA ALA A 12 -9.25 -15.58 -13.98
C ALA A 12 -8.78 -14.35 -13.19
N PHE A 13 -9.68 -13.75 -12.39
CA PHE A 13 -9.33 -12.67 -11.47
C PHE A 13 -8.39 -13.14 -10.36
N TYR A 14 -8.52 -14.38 -9.92
CA TYR A 14 -7.72 -14.96 -8.84
C TYR A 14 -6.28 -15.31 -9.25
N GLU A 15 -6.05 -15.63 -10.52
CA GLU A 15 -4.72 -15.87 -11.08
C GLU A 15 -3.93 -14.56 -11.23
N ASP A 16 -4.60 -13.46 -11.61
CA ASP A 16 -4.00 -12.13 -11.78
C ASP A 16 -3.69 -11.39 -10.47
N LEU A 17 -4.18 -11.87 -9.32
CA LEU A 17 -3.94 -11.23 -8.02
C LEU A 17 -2.47 -11.34 -7.56
N GLY A 18 -1.68 -12.27 -8.09
CA GLY A 18 -0.26 -12.42 -7.74
C GLY A 18 -0.01 -12.46 -6.23
N ILE A 19 0.81 -11.53 -5.71
CA ILE A 19 1.15 -11.41 -4.28
C ILE A 19 -0.09 -11.21 -3.38
N PHE A 20 -1.15 -10.57 -3.88
CA PHE A 20 -2.37 -10.34 -3.10
C PHE A 20 -3.05 -11.66 -2.70
N ARG A 21 -2.94 -12.70 -3.53
CA ARG A 21 -3.44 -14.04 -3.20
C ARG A 21 -2.72 -14.61 -1.98
N LEU A 22 -1.39 -14.49 -1.94
CA LEU A 22 -0.60 -14.96 -0.80
C LEU A 22 -0.96 -14.19 0.47
N ILE A 23 -1.07 -12.86 0.37
CA ILE A 23 -1.42 -12.01 1.51
C ILE A 23 -2.84 -12.35 2.02
N GLN A 24 -3.82 -12.60 1.15
CA GLN A 24 -5.16 -13.01 1.55
C GLN A 24 -5.18 -14.30 2.37
N LEU A 25 -4.32 -15.27 2.05
CA LEU A 25 -4.22 -16.54 2.79
C LEU A 25 -3.72 -16.33 4.22
N ILE A 26 -2.91 -15.29 4.46
CA ILE A 26 -2.30 -14.99 5.76
C ILE A 26 -2.91 -13.75 6.44
N GLN A 27 -3.95 -13.13 5.87
CA GLN A 27 -4.43 -11.81 6.32
C GLN A 27 -4.97 -11.79 7.77
N HIS A 28 -5.41 -12.95 8.27
CA HIS A 28 -5.90 -13.12 9.63
C HIS A 28 -4.83 -13.66 10.59
N ASP A 29 -3.64 -13.96 10.09
CA ASP A 29 -2.52 -14.39 10.91
C ASP A 29 -1.96 -13.21 11.73
N GLN A 30 -1.58 -13.47 12.98
CA GLN A 30 -0.99 -12.45 13.84
C GLN A 30 0.36 -11.97 13.31
N GLY A 31 1.12 -12.87 12.65
CA GLY A 31 2.39 -12.51 12.00
C GLY A 31 2.21 -11.45 10.92
N THR A 32 1.10 -11.47 10.16
CA THR A 32 0.80 -10.41 9.19
C THR A 32 0.53 -9.07 9.87
N ALA A 33 -0.16 -9.05 11.02
CA ALA A 33 -0.38 -7.82 11.76
C ALA A 33 0.92 -7.23 12.32
N HIS A 34 1.76 -8.06 12.95
CA HIS A 34 3.07 -7.66 13.44
C HIS A 34 3.98 -7.17 12.30
N PHE A 35 3.96 -7.86 11.14
CA PHE A 35 4.74 -7.42 9.98
C PHE A 35 4.31 -6.04 9.47
N ILE A 36 3.00 -5.75 9.43
CA ILE A 36 2.53 -4.39 9.09
C ILE A 36 3.03 -3.38 10.13
N GLU A 37 2.97 -3.74 11.41
CA GLU A 37 3.38 -2.86 12.52
C GLU A 37 4.88 -2.55 12.46
N ASP A 38 5.73 -3.55 12.24
CA ASP A 38 7.19 -3.42 12.16
C ASP A 38 7.63 -2.37 11.13
N TYR A 39 6.95 -2.30 9.98
CA TYR A 39 7.34 -1.43 8.87
C TYR A 39 6.53 -0.13 8.75
N LEU A 40 5.29 -0.09 9.24
CA LEU A 40 4.37 1.02 8.95
C LEU A 40 3.78 1.68 10.19
N SER A 41 3.89 1.08 11.39
CA SER A 41 3.29 1.64 12.61
C SER A 41 3.70 3.09 12.90
N PRO A 42 4.99 3.48 12.77
CA PRO A 42 5.39 4.87 12.99
C PRO A 42 4.68 5.84 12.04
N LEU A 43 4.52 5.44 10.78
CA LEU A 43 3.91 6.28 9.75
C LEU A 43 2.39 6.37 9.87
N ILE A 44 1.73 5.26 10.19
CA ILE A 44 0.28 5.20 10.47
C ILE A 44 -0.05 6.08 11.68
N SER A 45 0.74 5.97 12.75
CA SER A 45 0.57 6.76 13.97
C SER A 45 0.77 8.25 13.69
N TYR A 46 1.80 8.60 12.92
CA TYR A 46 2.07 9.98 12.53
C TYR A 46 0.93 10.59 11.70
N ASP A 47 0.42 9.88 10.68
CA ASP A 47 -0.73 10.36 9.90
C ASP A 47 -1.98 10.56 10.77
N LYS A 48 -2.22 9.67 11.73
CA LYS A 48 -3.35 9.78 12.67
C LYS A 48 -3.21 10.97 13.63
N GLU A 49 -2.01 11.22 14.13
CA GLU A 49 -1.74 12.30 15.10
C GLU A 49 -1.76 13.69 14.43
N TYR A 50 -1.15 13.80 13.25
CA TYR A 50 -0.92 15.09 12.58
C TYR A 50 -1.86 15.34 11.40
N GLY A 51 -2.76 14.41 11.06
CA GLY A 51 -3.68 14.53 9.93
C GLY A 51 -2.97 14.59 8.58
N THR A 52 -1.80 13.98 8.46
CA THR A 52 -1.03 13.95 7.22
C THR A 52 -1.43 12.79 6.31
N GLU A 53 -0.88 12.76 5.10
CA GLU A 53 -1.13 11.70 4.11
C GLU A 53 0.19 11.04 3.66
N LEU A 54 1.11 10.82 4.59
CA LEU A 54 2.44 10.31 4.28
C LEU A 54 2.40 8.83 3.91
N LEU A 55 1.54 8.02 4.55
CA LEU A 55 1.32 6.62 4.19
C LEU A 55 0.74 6.49 2.78
N LEU A 56 -0.24 7.33 2.43
CA LEU A 56 -0.77 7.42 1.07
C LEU A 56 0.32 7.85 0.07
N THR A 57 1.15 8.82 0.47
CA THR A 57 2.27 9.28 -0.36
C THR A 57 3.24 8.15 -0.66
N LEU A 58 3.61 7.36 0.35
CA LEU A 58 4.49 6.20 0.22
C LEU A 58 3.87 5.11 -0.68
N ALA A 59 2.58 4.80 -0.48
CA ALA A 59 1.87 3.85 -1.33
C ALA A 59 1.86 4.27 -2.80
N LYS A 60 1.53 5.53 -3.09
CA LYS A 60 1.53 6.05 -4.47
C LYS A 60 2.93 6.19 -5.05
N TYR A 61 3.94 6.38 -4.22
CA TYR A 61 5.32 6.37 -4.65
C TYR A 61 5.71 5.01 -5.23
N PHE A 62 5.46 3.92 -4.50
CA PHE A 62 5.77 2.57 -4.98
C PHE A 62 4.85 2.11 -6.12
N GLU A 63 3.55 2.42 -6.08
CA GLU A 63 2.62 2.09 -7.17
C GLU A 63 3.00 2.72 -8.53
N LEU A 64 3.75 3.81 -8.52
CA LEU A 64 4.20 4.53 -9.71
C LEU A 64 5.69 4.31 -9.98
N ASP A 65 6.19 3.12 -9.61
CA ASP A 65 7.58 2.70 -9.77
C ASP A 65 8.59 3.76 -9.31
N ARG A 66 8.29 4.37 -8.14
CA ARG A 66 9.16 5.34 -7.47
C ARG A 66 9.43 6.60 -8.32
N SER A 67 8.59 6.86 -9.31
CA SER A 67 8.67 8.04 -10.14
C SER A 67 8.15 9.27 -9.41
N LYS A 68 9.06 10.04 -8.81
CA LYS A 68 8.73 11.30 -8.10
C LYS A 68 7.88 12.25 -8.96
N LYS A 69 8.12 12.29 -10.27
CA LYS A 69 7.32 13.12 -11.20
C LYS A 69 5.87 12.63 -11.27
N LEU A 70 5.66 11.34 -11.49
CA LEU A 70 4.31 10.77 -11.60
C LEU A 70 3.59 10.81 -10.26
N THR A 71 4.27 10.52 -9.16
CA THR A 71 3.71 10.57 -7.81
C THR A 71 3.26 11.97 -7.44
N ALA A 72 4.08 13.00 -7.69
CA ALA A 72 3.71 14.40 -7.42
C ALA A 72 2.46 14.79 -8.23
N HIS A 73 2.43 14.43 -9.51
CA HIS A 73 1.28 14.66 -10.37
C HIS A 73 0.01 13.93 -9.87
N LYS A 74 0.14 12.64 -9.49
CA LYS A 74 -0.98 11.81 -9.04
C LYS A 74 -1.56 12.27 -7.69
N LEU A 75 -0.71 12.81 -6.81
CA LEU A 75 -1.10 13.36 -5.52
C LEU A 75 -1.49 14.84 -5.59
N HIS A 76 -1.46 15.45 -6.78
CA HIS A 76 -1.73 16.87 -6.98
C HIS A 76 -0.86 17.80 -6.11
N VAL A 77 0.40 17.42 -5.88
CA VAL A 77 1.38 18.24 -5.14
C VAL A 77 2.52 18.67 -6.06
N VAL A 78 3.12 19.82 -5.76
CA VAL A 78 4.38 20.22 -6.41
C VAL A 78 5.52 19.31 -6.00
N ARG A 79 6.52 19.16 -6.88
CA ARG A 79 7.68 18.27 -6.65
C ARG A 79 8.33 18.53 -5.29
N GLN A 80 8.64 19.78 -4.96
CA GLN A 80 9.33 20.10 -3.71
C GLN A 80 8.59 19.54 -2.47
N THR A 81 7.27 19.67 -2.44
CA THR A 81 6.43 19.08 -1.39
C THR A 81 6.55 17.56 -1.34
N LEU A 82 6.55 16.87 -2.48
CA LEU A 82 6.77 15.42 -2.51
C LEU A 82 8.15 15.04 -1.94
N TYR A 83 9.21 15.75 -2.33
CA TYR A 83 10.55 15.49 -1.79
C TYR A 83 10.58 15.65 -0.27
N HIS A 84 9.98 16.71 0.26
CA HIS A 84 9.86 16.89 1.71
C HIS A 84 9.06 15.78 2.39
N ARG A 85 7.96 15.32 1.78
CA ARG A 85 7.19 14.18 2.30
C ARG A 85 8.02 12.90 2.33
N LEU A 86 8.75 12.57 1.25
CA LEU A 86 9.61 11.39 1.19
C LEU A 86 10.74 11.43 2.22
N GLU A 87 11.41 12.58 2.38
CA GLU A 87 12.43 12.76 3.42
C GLU A 87 11.84 12.65 4.83
N LYS A 88 10.63 13.19 5.05
CA LYS A 88 9.92 13.07 6.32
C LYS A 88 9.55 11.62 6.61
N ILE A 89 9.12 10.85 5.61
CA ILE A 89 8.84 9.42 5.74
C ILE A 89 10.11 8.67 6.18
N LYS A 90 11.26 8.91 5.52
CA LYS A 90 12.53 8.28 5.94
C LYS A 90 12.87 8.56 7.40
N LYS A 91 12.66 9.81 7.84
CA LYS A 91 12.90 10.22 9.24
C LYS A 91 11.92 9.59 10.23
N ILE A 92 10.65 9.39 9.85
CA ILE A 92 9.63 8.78 10.72
C ILE A 92 9.87 7.28 10.86
N LEU A 93 10.25 6.62 9.75
CA LEU A 93 10.50 5.19 9.74
C LEU A 93 11.84 4.81 10.35
N ASP A 94 12.78 5.76 10.43
CA ASP A 94 14.15 5.57 10.94
C ASP A 94 14.96 4.53 10.14
N PHE A 95 14.59 4.32 8.88
CA PHE A 95 15.35 3.56 7.90
C PHE A 95 15.09 4.07 6.48
N ASP A 96 15.96 3.72 5.54
CA ASP A 96 15.73 4.04 4.13
C ASP A 96 14.83 2.99 3.50
N PHE A 97 13.54 3.33 3.33
CA PHE A 97 12.55 2.49 2.69
C PHE A 97 12.81 2.23 1.20
N ASP A 98 13.68 3.01 0.54
CA ASP A 98 13.98 2.86 -0.89
C ASP A 98 15.23 1.98 -1.14
N MET A 99 15.93 1.57 -0.07
CA MET A 99 16.97 0.55 -0.17
C MET A 99 16.38 -0.80 -0.57
N PRO A 100 17.02 -1.57 -1.48
CA PRO A 100 16.45 -2.81 -2.01
C PRO A 100 15.97 -3.81 -0.95
N GLU A 101 16.71 -3.94 0.15
CA GLU A 101 16.41 -4.83 1.27
C GLU A 101 15.14 -4.44 2.05
N ASN A 102 14.90 -3.14 2.23
CA ASN A 102 13.72 -2.63 2.94
C ASN A 102 12.52 -2.46 2.01
N ARG A 103 12.78 -2.10 0.75
CA ARG A 103 11.76 -1.75 -0.23
C ARG A 103 10.70 -2.83 -0.38
N LEU A 104 11.12 -4.08 -0.58
CA LEU A 104 10.19 -5.19 -0.76
C LEU A 104 9.31 -5.37 0.49
N ASN A 105 9.91 -5.27 1.68
CA ASN A 105 9.17 -5.42 2.94
C ASN A 105 8.12 -4.33 3.09
N VAL A 106 8.48 -3.08 2.81
CA VAL A 106 7.56 -1.93 2.88
C VAL A 106 6.44 -2.05 1.83
N GLU A 107 6.76 -2.46 0.61
CA GLU A 107 5.75 -2.69 -0.44
C GLU A 107 4.75 -3.77 -0.03
N ILE A 108 5.22 -4.90 0.51
CA ILE A 108 4.36 -5.98 1.00
C ILE A 108 3.52 -5.51 2.19
N ALA A 109 4.12 -4.81 3.15
CA ALA A 109 3.42 -4.27 4.31
C ALA A 109 2.30 -3.31 3.88
N LEU A 110 2.55 -2.46 2.88
CA LEU A 110 1.55 -1.55 2.31
C LEU A 110 0.39 -2.32 1.65
N LYS A 111 0.68 -3.38 0.88
CA LYS A 111 -0.37 -4.21 0.27
C LYS A 111 -1.19 -4.96 1.31
N ALA A 112 -0.55 -5.50 2.35
CA ALA A 112 -1.23 -6.16 3.45
C ALA A 112 -2.11 -5.19 4.25
N TYR A 113 -1.61 -3.98 4.53
CA TYR A 113 -2.39 -2.92 5.16
C TYR A 113 -3.60 -2.52 4.30
N GLN A 114 -3.42 -2.30 2.99
CA GLN A 114 -4.51 -1.97 2.06
C GLN A 114 -5.61 -3.05 2.07
N LEU A 115 -5.25 -4.34 2.02
CA LEU A 115 -6.21 -5.44 2.10
C LEU A 115 -6.95 -5.45 3.43
N LYS A 116 -6.24 -5.31 4.56
CA LYS A 116 -6.85 -5.28 5.90
C LYS A 116 -7.89 -4.16 6.04
N GLN A 117 -7.63 -3.00 5.43
CA GLN A 117 -8.56 -1.87 5.42
C GLN A 117 -9.79 -2.11 4.51
N GLN A 118 -9.66 -2.87 3.43
CA GLN A 118 -10.76 -3.19 2.51
C GLN A 118 -11.73 -4.23 3.09
N VAL A 119 -11.26 -5.14 3.94
CA VAL A 119 -12.08 -6.19 4.57
C VAL A 119 -13.01 -5.62 5.67
N GLY A 120 -12.90 -4.34 6.01
CA GLY A 120 -13.78 -3.64 6.96
C GLY A 120 -15.08 -3.06 6.38
N VAL A 121 -15.33 -3.19 5.07
CA VAL A 121 -16.57 -2.74 4.43
C VAL A 121 -17.35 -3.94 3.91
N PRO A 122 -18.50 -4.31 4.50
CA PRO A 122 -19.38 -5.29 3.87
C PRO A 122 -19.80 -4.73 2.51
N ALA A 123 -19.47 -5.48 1.45
CA ALA A 123 -20.02 -5.25 0.13
C ALA A 123 -21.56 -5.25 0.25
N LYS A 124 -22.19 -4.14 -0.14
CA LYS A 124 -23.61 -4.10 -0.42
C LYS A 124 -23.94 -4.91 -1.66
#